data_AF-A0A2V9MA99-F1
#
_entry.id   AF-A0A2V9MA99-F1
#
_cell.length_a   1.000
_cell.length_b   1.000
_cell.length_c   1.000
_cell.angle_alpha   90.00
_cell.angle_beta   90.00
_cell.angle_gamma   90.00
#
_symmetry.space_group_name_H-M   'P 1'
#
loop_
_entity.id
_entity.type
_entity.pdbx_description
1 polymer ?
#
loop_
_entity_poly.entity_id
_entity_poly.type
_entity_poly.pdbx_seq_one_letter_code
_entity_poly.pdbx_strand_id
1 'polypeptide(L)'
;MSIRSLLFLLVFAAAIGFFAYNCARLLKFLSIGKPERRLDNVGARVKNVLVVAFGQKKLLREPLAGLMHFFIFWGFVILLTAILEAVIQGLFPGFTLAVLGPLFPPLALLQETIGALVVLSVLVALARWILVPPKRYFGPEVSAHVRLDASLILCLTLLIMVSMFGTNAAQ
;
A
#
# COMPACT_ATOMS: atom_id res chain seq x y z
N MET A 1 -1.36 9.04 29.17
CA MET A 1 -0.87 9.12 27.78
C MET A 1 0.34 10.05 27.74
N SER A 2 1.43 9.67 27.08
CA SER A 2 2.60 10.55 26.91
C SER A 2 2.29 11.70 25.93
N ILE A 3 3.04 12.81 25.99
CA ILE A 3 2.91 13.91 25.01
C ILE A 3 3.12 13.42 23.57
N ARG A 4 4.04 12.45 23.38
CA ARG A 4 4.32 11.84 22.07
C ARG A 4 3.11 11.08 21.54
N SER A 5 2.50 10.24 22.38
CA SER A 5 1.29 9.49 22.03
C SER A 5 0.08 10.39 21.77
N LEU A 6 -0.02 11.53 22.48
CA LEU A 6 -1.06 12.52 22.22
C LEU A 6 -0.90 13.19 20.85
N LEU A 7 0.31 13.66 20.53
CA LEU A 7 0.59 14.23 19.21
C LEU A 7 0.35 13.21 18.09
N PHE A 8 0.78 11.96 18.29
CA PHE A 8 0.52 10.88 17.36
C PHE A 8 -0.99 10.66 17.15
N LEU A 9 -1.76 10.57 18.24
CA LEU A 9 -3.22 10.39 18.18
C LEU A 9 -3.90 11.51 17.39
N LEU A 10 -3.52 12.77 17.63
CA LEU A 10 -4.11 13.92 16.92
C LEU A 10 -3.84 13.86 15.42
N VAL A 11 -2.59 13.57 15.01
CA VAL A 11 -2.22 13.45 13.59
C VAL A 11 -2.92 12.24 12.95
N PHE A 12 -2.93 11.09 13.63
CA PHE A 12 -3.57 9.88 13.15
C PHE A 12 -5.09 10.06 12.98
N ALA A 13 -5.76 10.67 13.97
CA ALA A 13 -7.19 10.97 13.91
C ALA A 13 -7.51 11.95 12.77
N ALA A 14 -6.70 13.00 12.57
CA ALA A 14 -6.86 13.92 11.46
C ALA A 14 -6.70 13.23 10.10
N ALA A 15 -5.67 12.37 9.94
CA ALA A 15 -5.42 11.64 8.71
C ALA A 15 -6.55 10.65 8.37
N ILE A 16 -7.00 9.86 9.35
CA ILE A 16 -8.12 8.92 9.16
C ILE A 16 -9.44 9.66 8.93
N GLY A 17 -9.68 10.77 9.63
CA GLY A 17 -10.86 11.60 9.42
C GLY A 17 -10.91 12.18 8.00
N PHE A 18 -9.80 12.70 7.50
CA PHE A 18 -9.70 13.20 6.13
C PHE A 18 -9.86 12.08 5.09
N PHE A 19 -9.27 10.91 5.33
CA PHE A 19 -9.46 9.73 4.48
C PHE A 19 -10.94 9.32 4.42
N ALA A 20 -11.60 9.19 5.57
CA ALA A 20 -13.01 8.81 5.66
C ALA A 20 -13.92 9.81 4.94
N TYR A 21 -13.65 11.12 5.07
CA TYR A 21 -14.36 12.16 4.34
C TYR A 21 -14.24 11.99 2.81
N ASN A 22 -13.03 11.73 2.30
CA ASN A 22 -12.82 11.49 0.87
C ASN A 22 -13.48 10.20 0.38
N CYS A 23 -13.42 9.12 1.16
CA CYS A 23 -14.14 7.88 0.86
C CYS A 23 -15.65 8.09 0.79
N ALA A 24 -16.24 8.81 1.76
CA ALA A 24 -17.67 9.11 1.76
C ALA A 24 -18.09 9.92 0.51
N ARG A 25 -17.27 10.89 0.09
CA ARG A 25 -17.49 11.63 -1.16
C ARG A 25 -17.44 10.73 -2.38
N LEU A 26 -16.43 9.86 -2.48
CA LEU A 26 -16.30 8.93 -3.59
C LEU A 26 -17.49 7.96 -3.66
N LEU A 27 -17.91 7.41 -2.52
CA LEU A 27 -19.09 6.54 -2.43
C LEU A 27 -20.36 7.27 -2.88
N LYS A 28 -20.52 8.55 -2.50
CA LYS A 28 -21.64 9.38 -2.97
C LYS A 28 -21.63 9.55 -4.50
N PHE A 29 -20.48 9.78 -5.11
CA PHE A 29 -20.38 9.83 -6.58
C PHE A 29 -20.70 8.49 -7.24
N LEU A 30 -20.20 7.39 -6.69
CA LEU A 30 -20.48 6.05 -7.21
C LEU A 30 -21.97 5.69 -7.10
N SER A 31 -22.66 6.19 -6.08
CA SER A 31 -24.11 5.95 -5.88
C SER A 31 -25.02 6.59 -6.93
N ILE A 32 -24.50 7.52 -7.74
CA ILE A 32 -25.23 8.11 -8.89
C ILE A 32 -25.33 7.11 -10.06
N GLY A 33 -24.44 6.11 -10.08
CA GLY A 33 -24.45 5.06 -11.09
C GLY A 33 -25.74 4.21 -11.06
N LYS A 34 -26.05 3.57 -12.19
CA LYS A 34 -27.18 2.65 -12.27
C LYS A 34 -26.96 1.44 -11.34
N PRO A 35 -28.03 0.92 -10.70
CA PRO A 35 -27.92 -0.29 -9.90
C PRO A 35 -27.44 -1.46 -10.76
N GLU A 36 -26.47 -2.20 -10.26
CA GLU A 36 -25.90 -3.38 -10.92
C GLU A 36 -26.24 -4.61 -10.08
N ARG A 37 -26.69 -5.70 -10.73
CA ARG A 37 -26.80 -7.00 -10.05
C ARG A 37 -25.38 -7.50 -9.81
N ARG A 38 -25.01 -7.68 -8.53
CA ARG A 38 -23.65 -8.09 -8.12
C ARG A 38 -23.59 -9.45 -7.44
N LEU A 39 -24.75 -10.02 -7.14
CA LEU A 39 -24.90 -11.34 -6.52
C LEU A 39 -25.24 -12.44 -7.54
N ASP A 40 -25.26 -12.11 -8.82
CA ASP A 40 -25.29 -13.12 -9.88
C ASP A 40 -23.89 -13.74 -10.05
N ASN A 41 -23.83 -15.04 -10.34
CA ASN A 41 -22.57 -15.73 -10.69
C ASN A 41 -21.41 -15.53 -9.69
N VAL A 42 -21.72 -15.56 -8.39
CA VAL A 42 -20.76 -15.27 -7.29
C VAL A 42 -19.46 -16.05 -7.45
N GLY A 43 -19.53 -17.35 -7.76
CA GLY A 43 -18.35 -18.19 -7.95
C GLY A 43 -17.42 -17.70 -9.06
N ALA A 44 -17.97 -17.30 -10.21
CA ALA A 44 -17.18 -16.76 -11.32
C ALA A 44 -16.55 -15.40 -10.97
N ARG A 45 -17.27 -14.55 -10.23
CA ARG A 45 -16.77 -13.25 -9.77
C ARG A 45 -15.66 -13.39 -8.74
N VAL A 46 -15.81 -14.28 -7.75
CA VAL A 46 -14.76 -14.56 -6.76
C VAL A 46 -13.52 -15.13 -7.45
N LYS A 47 -13.69 -16.09 -8.37
CA LYS A 47 -12.58 -16.62 -9.18
C LYS A 47 -11.88 -15.50 -9.96
N ASN A 48 -12.64 -14.57 -10.55
CA ASN A 48 -12.06 -13.44 -11.25
C ASN A 48 -11.27 -12.51 -10.32
N VAL A 49 -11.75 -12.24 -9.11
CA VAL A 49 -10.99 -11.45 -8.12
C VAL A 49 -9.69 -12.16 -7.75
N LEU A 50 -9.74 -13.46 -7.44
CA LEU A 50 -8.54 -14.24 -7.10
C LEU A 50 -7.53 -14.27 -8.24
N VAL A 51 -7.97 -14.48 -9.49
CA VAL A 51 -7.07 -14.60 -10.65
C VAL A 51 -6.55 -13.24 -11.11
N VAL A 52 -7.42 -12.23 -11.19
CA VAL A 52 -7.08 -10.94 -11.81
C VAL A 52 -6.50 -9.96 -10.79
N ALA A 53 -7.09 -9.86 -9.59
CA ALA A 53 -6.63 -8.93 -8.56
C ALA A 53 -5.46 -9.53 -7.77
N PHE A 54 -5.66 -10.65 -7.08
CA PHE A 54 -4.62 -11.26 -6.25
C PHE A 54 -3.51 -11.92 -7.06
N GLY A 55 -3.87 -12.66 -8.11
CA GLY A 55 -2.93 -13.29 -9.03
C GLY A 55 -2.32 -12.34 -10.06
N GLN A 56 -2.78 -11.08 -10.12
CA GLN A 56 -2.27 -10.02 -10.99
C GLN A 56 -2.10 -10.43 -12.48
N LYS A 57 -2.92 -11.37 -12.98
CA LYS A 57 -2.76 -12.00 -14.30
C LYS A 57 -2.61 -11.01 -15.45
N LYS A 58 -3.27 -9.85 -15.38
CA LYS A 58 -3.18 -8.82 -16.44
C LYS A 58 -1.86 -8.04 -16.40
N LEU A 59 -1.32 -7.79 -15.20
CA LEU A 59 -0.08 -7.02 -15.01
C LEU A 59 1.15 -7.86 -15.33
N LEU A 60 1.14 -9.14 -14.98
CA LEU A 60 2.24 -10.07 -15.25
C LEU A 60 2.48 -10.36 -16.74
N ARG A 61 1.63 -9.86 -17.64
CA ARG A 61 1.86 -9.88 -19.10
C ARG A 61 3.03 -9.01 -19.52
N GLU A 62 3.37 -7.99 -18.73
CA GLU A 62 4.51 -7.10 -18.92
C GLU A 62 5.52 -7.40 -17.81
N PRO A 63 6.52 -8.27 -18.03
CA PRO A 63 7.27 -8.91 -16.94
C PRO A 63 7.87 -7.93 -15.94
N LEU A 64 8.53 -6.88 -16.42
CA LEU A 64 9.15 -5.88 -15.55
C LEU A 64 8.09 -5.11 -14.74
N ALA A 65 7.07 -4.56 -15.41
CA ALA A 65 6.01 -3.80 -14.75
C ALA A 65 5.18 -4.65 -13.78
N GLY A 66 4.90 -5.90 -14.18
CA GLY A 66 4.17 -6.88 -13.41
C GLY A 66 4.90 -7.31 -12.16
N LEU A 67 6.19 -7.67 -12.25
CA LEU A 67 6.98 -8.06 -11.08
C LEU A 67 7.11 -6.92 -10.06
N MET A 68 7.37 -5.69 -10.51
CA MET A 68 7.41 -4.53 -9.61
C MET A 68 6.08 -4.35 -8.87
N HIS A 69 4.95 -4.38 -9.59
CA HIS A 69 3.63 -4.24 -8.97
C HIS A 69 3.26 -5.43 -8.08
N PHE A 70 3.76 -6.62 -8.40
CA PHE A 70 3.54 -7.83 -7.61
C PHE A 70 4.15 -7.68 -6.23
N PHE A 71 5.43 -7.32 -6.17
CA PHE A 71 6.11 -7.11 -4.88
C PHE A 71 5.57 -5.90 -4.13
N ILE A 72 5.22 -4.80 -4.81
CA ILE A 72 4.59 -3.65 -4.14
C ILE A 72 3.25 -4.07 -3.52
N PHE A 73 2.36 -4.74 -4.27
CA PHE A 73 1.04 -5.15 -3.78
C PHE A 73 1.13 -6.16 -2.63
N TRP A 74 1.82 -7.29 -2.83
CA TRP A 74 1.93 -8.33 -1.80
C TRP A 74 2.79 -7.86 -0.62
N GLY A 75 3.76 -6.99 -0.87
CA GLY A 75 4.49 -6.28 0.15
C GLY A 75 3.57 -5.50 1.06
N PHE A 76 2.68 -4.65 0.53
CA PHE A 76 1.70 -3.94 1.37
C PHE A 76 0.74 -4.87 2.12
N VAL A 77 0.33 -5.99 1.53
CA VAL A 77 -0.52 -6.98 2.21
C VAL A 77 0.18 -7.58 3.43
N ILE A 78 1.45 -7.97 3.28
CA ILE A 78 2.23 -8.57 4.36
C ILE A 78 2.61 -7.49 5.39
N LEU A 79 3.16 -6.37 4.94
CA LEU A 79 3.62 -5.26 5.78
C LEU A 79 2.48 -4.54 6.51
N LEU A 80 1.22 -4.77 6.13
CA LEU A 80 0.07 -4.29 6.91
C LEU A 80 0.17 -4.71 8.38
N THR A 81 0.70 -5.89 8.66
CA THR A 81 0.92 -6.36 10.03
C THR A 81 1.93 -5.49 10.78
N ALA A 82 3.07 -5.14 10.17
CA ALA A 82 4.06 -4.23 10.74
C ALA A 82 3.52 -2.80 10.90
N ILE A 83 2.72 -2.32 9.92
CA ILE A 83 2.08 -1.00 10.00
C ILE A 83 1.07 -0.95 11.15
N LEU A 84 0.27 -2.00 11.33
CA LEU A 84 -0.66 -2.09 12.46
C LEU A 84 0.08 -2.08 13.79
N GLU A 85 1.17 -2.85 13.90
CA GLU A 85 2.03 -2.83 15.08
C GLU A 85 2.55 -1.43 15.39
N ALA A 86 3.11 -0.73 14.39
CA ALA A 86 3.62 0.62 14.55
C ALA A 86 2.54 1.64 14.95
N VAL A 87 1.33 1.55 14.37
CA VAL A 87 0.20 2.41 14.72
C VAL A 87 -0.24 2.19 16.16
N ILE A 88 -0.37 0.92 16.58
CA ILE A 88 -0.77 0.59 17.95
C ILE A 88 0.32 1.02 18.93
N GLN A 89 1.59 0.82 18.60
CA GLN A 89 2.73 1.25 19.43
C GLN A 89 2.78 2.78 19.61
N GLY A 90 2.37 3.55 18.60
CA GLY A 90 2.24 5.01 18.70
C GLY A 90 1.21 5.45 19.76
N LEU A 91 0.11 4.70 19.90
CA LEU A 91 -0.93 4.94 20.90
C LEU A 91 -0.59 4.34 22.27
N PHE A 92 -0.05 3.13 22.27
CA PHE A 92 0.28 2.31 23.43
C PHE A 92 1.77 1.90 23.36
N PRO A 93 2.67 2.73 23.89
CA PRO A 93 4.10 2.42 23.89
C PRO A 93 4.39 1.06 24.52
N GLY A 94 5.17 0.24 23.83
CA GLY A 94 5.52 -1.12 24.26
C GLY A 94 4.61 -2.23 23.70
N PHE A 95 3.57 -1.89 22.94
CA PHE A 95 2.87 -2.90 22.16
C PHE A 95 3.79 -3.53 21.11
N THR A 96 3.77 -4.86 21.04
CA THR A 96 4.44 -5.63 19.99
C THR A 96 3.58 -6.81 19.56
N LEU A 97 3.77 -7.29 18.35
CA LEU A 97 3.16 -8.52 17.85
C LEU A 97 3.85 -9.78 18.42
N ALA A 98 4.77 -9.65 19.38
CA ALA A 98 5.38 -10.78 20.08
C ALA A 98 4.35 -11.68 20.80
N VAL A 99 3.14 -11.17 21.04
CA VAL A 99 1.98 -11.97 21.51
C VAL A 99 1.64 -13.14 20.58
N LEU A 100 2.07 -13.10 19.31
CA LEU A 100 1.96 -14.21 18.36
C LEU A 100 2.89 -15.40 18.69
N GLY A 101 3.80 -15.23 19.66
CA GLY A 101 4.69 -16.29 20.15
C GLY A 101 5.55 -16.89 19.02
N PRO A 102 5.50 -18.21 18.78
CA PRO A 102 6.31 -18.87 17.75
C PRO A 102 6.11 -18.36 16.31
N LEU A 103 4.97 -17.71 16.02
CA LEU A 103 4.69 -17.15 14.70
C LEU A 103 5.36 -15.79 14.46
N PHE A 104 5.84 -15.12 15.51
CA PHE A 104 6.41 -13.78 15.39
C PHE A 104 7.77 -13.76 14.64
N PRO A 105 8.78 -14.59 14.97
CA PRO A 105 10.05 -14.58 14.24
C PRO A 105 9.94 -14.84 12.72
N PRO A 106 9.17 -15.84 12.23
CA PRO A 106 9.03 -16.03 10.79
C PRO A 106 8.25 -14.90 10.11
N LEU A 107 7.28 -14.29 10.81
CA LEU A 107 6.58 -13.10 10.30
C LEU A 107 7.52 -11.90 10.18
N ALA A 108 8.34 -11.64 11.20
CA ALA A 108 9.33 -10.56 11.18
C ALA A 108 10.34 -10.73 10.03
N LEU A 109 10.90 -11.94 9.87
CA LEU A 109 11.80 -12.24 8.75
C LEU A 109 11.12 -12.04 7.38
N LEU A 110 9.86 -12.45 7.27
CA LEU A 110 9.08 -12.24 6.04
C LEU A 110 8.85 -10.75 5.76
N GLN A 111 8.53 -9.95 6.80
CA GLN A 111 8.35 -8.51 6.70
C GLN A 111 9.64 -7.80 6.25
N GLU A 112 10.79 -8.16 6.81
CA GLU A 112 12.09 -7.59 6.40
C GLU A 112 12.42 -7.95 4.96
N THR A 113 12.28 -9.23 4.60
CA THR A 113 12.60 -9.72 3.25
C THR A 113 11.69 -9.06 2.21
N ILE A 114 10.37 -9.03 2.46
CA ILE A 114 9.43 -8.42 1.52
C ILE A 114 9.59 -6.90 1.49
N GLY A 115 9.92 -6.26 2.62
CA GLY A 115 10.21 -4.83 2.68
C GLY A 115 11.37 -4.45 1.78
N ALA A 116 12.44 -5.24 1.76
CA ALA A 116 13.60 -5.00 0.89
C ALA A 116 13.20 -5.13 -0.59
N LEU A 117 12.37 -6.13 -0.92
CA LEU A 117 11.82 -6.32 -2.28
C LEU A 117 10.89 -5.17 -2.70
N VAL A 118 10.10 -4.60 -1.76
CA VAL A 118 9.28 -3.41 -2.01
C VAL A 118 10.16 -2.20 -2.31
N VAL A 119 11.20 -1.95 -1.51
CA VAL A 119 12.15 -0.85 -1.76
C VAL A 119 12.75 -0.98 -3.15
N LEU A 120 13.28 -2.15 -3.49
CA LEU A 120 13.82 -2.42 -4.81
C LEU A 120 12.78 -2.16 -5.91
N SER A 121 11.56 -2.67 -5.74
CA SER A 121 10.47 -2.52 -6.72
C SER A 121 10.05 -1.06 -6.91
N VAL A 122 10.01 -0.27 -5.84
CA VAL A 122 9.71 1.16 -5.90
C VAL A 122 10.83 1.94 -6.56
N LEU A 123 12.10 1.62 -6.27
CA LEU A 123 13.25 2.24 -6.93
C LEU A 123 13.26 1.95 -8.43
N VAL A 124 13.01 0.70 -8.85
CA VAL A 124 12.89 0.36 -10.27
C VAL A 124 11.67 1.04 -10.90
N ALA A 125 10.55 1.16 -10.19
CA ALA A 125 9.37 1.85 -10.69
C ALA A 125 9.63 3.35 -10.91
N LEU A 126 10.31 4.01 -9.97
CA LEU A 126 10.75 5.41 -10.08
C LEU A 126 11.78 5.59 -11.20
N ALA A 127 12.78 4.70 -11.29
CA ALA A 127 13.78 4.73 -12.35
C ALA A 127 13.12 4.58 -13.73
N ARG A 128 12.19 3.63 -13.88
CA ARG A 128 11.41 3.47 -15.12
C ARG A 128 10.57 4.72 -15.41
N TRP A 129 10.00 5.35 -14.40
CA TRP A 129 9.19 6.56 -14.56
C TRP A 129 10.00 7.74 -15.11
N ILE A 130 11.24 7.90 -14.63
CA ILE A 130 12.13 9.01 -15.02
C ILE A 130 12.87 8.71 -16.33
N LEU A 131 13.45 7.51 -16.44
CA LEU A 131 14.38 7.16 -17.52
C LEU A 131 13.68 6.62 -18.76
N VAL A 132 12.59 5.87 -18.59
CA VAL A 132 11.85 5.24 -19.70
C VAL A 132 10.34 5.50 -19.54
N PRO A 133 9.93 6.77 -19.61
CA PRO A 133 8.55 7.15 -19.35
C PRO A 133 7.58 6.42 -20.28
N PRO A 134 6.62 5.63 -19.74
CA PRO A 134 5.68 4.88 -20.56
C PRO A 134 4.80 5.82 -21.40
N LYS A 135 4.81 5.64 -22.73
CA LYS A 135 4.10 6.49 -23.70
C LYS A 135 2.64 6.79 -23.33
N ARG A 136 1.92 5.83 -22.72
CA ARG A 136 0.51 6.01 -22.31
C ARG A 136 0.28 7.09 -21.25
N TYR A 137 1.29 7.44 -20.45
CA TYR A 137 1.18 8.39 -19.35
C TYR A 137 1.72 9.78 -19.68
N PHE A 138 2.33 9.93 -20.85
CA PHE A 138 2.95 11.16 -21.33
C PHE A 138 2.33 11.66 -22.64
N GLY A 139 1.18 11.09 -23.03
CA GLY A 139 0.35 11.64 -24.10
C GLY A 139 -0.33 12.96 -23.69
N PRO A 140 -0.77 13.77 -24.65
CA PRO A 140 -1.47 15.04 -24.39
C PRO A 140 -2.76 14.88 -23.58
N GLU A 141 -3.29 13.66 -23.53
CA GLU A 141 -4.53 13.27 -22.86
C GLU A 141 -4.36 13.08 -21.34
N VAL A 142 -3.12 12.90 -20.87
CA VAL A 142 -2.83 12.65 -19.45
C VAL A 142 -2.43 13.95 -18.76
N SER A 143 -3.28 14.38 -17.85
CA SER A 143 -3.09 15.58 -17.04
C SER A 143 -1.82 15.51 -16.18
N ALA A 144 -1.24 16.67 -15.89
CA ALA A 144 -0.07 16.77 -15.02
C ALA A 144 -0.34 16.24 -13.59
N HIS A 145 -1.58 16.35 -13.10
CA HIS A 145 -1.94 15.88 -11.76
C HIS A 145 -1.84 14.35 -11.62
N VAL A 146 -2.26 13.57 -12.63
CA VAL A 146 -2.16 12.09 -12.58
C VAL A 146 -0.71 11.64 -12.46
N ARG A 147 0.21 12.34 -13.13
CA ARG A 147 1.64 12.04 -13.04
C ARG A 147 2.20 12.38 -11.65
N LEU A 148 1.79 13.53 -11.11
CA LEU A 148 2.19 13.95 -9.78
C LEU A 148 1.70 12.95 -8.72
N ASP A 149 0.45 12.52 -8.79
CA ASP A 149 -0.15 11.57 -7.85
C ASP A 149 0.64 10.25 -7.82
N ALA A 150 0.97 9.70 -8.99
CA ALA A 150 1.76 8.47 -9.09
C ALA A 150 3.17 8.63 -8.49
N SER A 151 3.86 9.74 -8.80
CA SER A 151 5.18 10.03 -8.23
C SER A 151 5.12 10.23 -6.71
N LEU A 152 4.11 10.96 -6.21
CA LEU A 152 3.90 11.16 -4.78
C LEU A 152 3.68 9.84 -4.05
N ILE A 153 2.85 8.95 -4.57
CA ILE A 153 2.60 7.63 -3.95
C ILE A 153 3.89 6.81 -3.87
N LEU A 154 4.68 6.76 -4.94
CA LEU A 154 5.95 6.02 -4.94
C LEU A 154 6.96 6.63 -3.95
N CYS A 155 7.09 7.96 -3.92
CA CYS A 155 7.98 8.65 -2.99
C CYS A 155 7.56 8.46 -1.53
N LEU A 156 6.26 8.55 -1.23
CA LEU A 156 5.73 8.29 0.12
C LEU A 156 5.92 6.82 0.53
N THR A 157 5.74 5.89 -0.40
CA THR A 157 6.02 4.47 -0.14
C THR A 157 7.49 4.26 0.19
N LEU A 158 8.40 4.83 -0.60
CA LEU A 158 9.84 4.74 -0.34
C LEU A 158 10.20 5.35 1.02
N LEU A 159 9.63 6.52 1.34
CA LEU A 159 9.84 7.20 2.62
C LEU A 159 9.43 6.32 3.81
N ILE A 160 8.25 5.70 3.73
CA ILE A 160 7.76 4.79 4.78
C ILE A 160 8.70 3.59 4.92
N MET A 161 9.11 2.97 3.81
CA MET A 161 10.01 1.81 3.85
C MET A 161 11.38 2.16 4.44
N VAL A 162 12.00 3.26 4.00
CA VAL A 162 13.30 3.72 4.54
C VAL A 162 13.20 4.06 6.02
N SER A 163 12.11 4.69 6.43
CA SER A 163 11.86 5.02 7.85
C SER A 163 11.68 3.76 8.70
N MET A 164 11.00 2.74 8.17
CA MET A 164 10.81 1.45 8.85
C MET A 164 12.15 0.71 9.02
N PHE A 165 12.94 0.57 7.95
CA PHE A 165 14.27 -0.04 8.02
C PHE A 165 15.24 0.75 8.91
N GLY A 166 15.20 2.08 8.83
CA GLY A 166 16.02 2.94 9.68
C GLY A 166 15.68 2.81 11.17
N THR A 167 14.40 2.62 11.50
CA THR A 167 13.97 2.37 12.88
C THR A 167 14.45 1.01 13.37
N ASN A 168 14.31 -0.04 12.55
CA ASN A 168 14.77 -1.39 12.91
C ASN A 168 16.30 -1.46 13.07
N ALA A 169 17.06 -0.75 12.23
CA ALA A 169 18.52 -0.72 12.31
C ALA A 169 19.06 0.05 13.53
N ALA A 170 18.22 0.88 14.18
CA ALA A 170 18.59 1.67 15.35
C ALA A 170 18.21 1.01 16.68
N GLN A 171 17.51 -0.14 16.65
CA GLN A 171 17.13 -0.95 17.81
C GLN A 171 18.16 -2.04 18.08
#